data_AF-A0A944CQW9-F1
#
_entry.id   AF-A0A944CQW9-F1
#
_cell.length_a   1.000
_cell.length_b   1.000
_cell.length_c   1.000
_cell.angle_alpha   90.00
_cell.angle_beta   90.00
_cell.angle_gamma   90.00
#
_symmetry.space_group_name_H-M   'P 1'
#
loop_
_entity.id
_entity.type
_entity.pdbx_description
1 polymer ?
#
loop_
_entity_poly.entity_id
_entity_poly.type
_entity_poly.pdbx_seq_one_letter_code
_entity_poly.pdbx_strand_id
1 'polypeptide(L)'
;MITRVEPSGVILKDICEIQTEKCVAKDSPAAITAVWYSPGRKQVNVCRSCLDEMVRRGEWEVKGARLSIRPDITIFDAEGKIQLIAEVKKISLSETSAQLRRATEIRRNLLAHSAIPNTPFLLIAFPDNFYLWKEETPDRDNKSADYHFKAKNTIKNYAKKHHISPQKMSPQEFELLVYDWLKDLVNSQSSEDSLKWATRSGLYDAIKDGSVAMEVSL
;
A
#
# COMPACT_ATOMS: atom_id res chain seq x y z
N MET A 1 -4.10 -14.28 -6.91
CA MET A 1 -5.05 -13.84 -7.95
C MET A 1 -5.97 -12.83 -7.28
N ILE A 2 -6.15 -11.63 -7.86
CA ILE A 2 -6.95 -10.57 -7.23
C ILE A 2 -8.41 -10.78 -7.61
N THR A 3 -9.28 -10.64 -6.62
CA THR A 3 -10.70 -10.83 -6.80
C THR A 3 -11.35 -9.50 -7.18
N ARG A 4 -11.94 -9.42 -8.36
CA ARG A 4 -12.70 -8.23 -8.74
C ARG A 4 -14.07 -8.27 -8.11
N VAL A 5 -14.47 -7.15 -7.52
CA VAL A 5 -15.78 -6.97 -6.93
C VAL A 5 -16.46 -5.72 -7.51
N GLU A 6 -17.76 -5.80 -7.69
CA GLU A 6 -18.59 -4.70 -8.17
C GLU A 6 -19.59 -4.31 -7.08
N PRO A 7 -19.65 -3.04 -6.65
CA PRO A 7 -20.60 -2.64 -5.62
C PRO A 7 -22.01 -2.67 -6.20
N SER A 8 -22.97 -3.20 -5.43
CA SER A 8 -24.40 -3.15 -5.79
C SER A 8 -24.99 -1.73 -5.73
N GLY A 9 -24.31 -0.80 -5.05
CA GLY A 9 -24.83 0.51 -4.71
C GLY A 9 -25.86 0.49 -3.57
N VAL A 10 -26.16 -0.69 -3.01
CA VAL A 10 -27.13 -0.87 -1.93
C VAL A 10 -26.39 -1.04 -0.60
N ILE A 11 -26.80 -0.25 0.39
CA ILE A 11 -26.46 -0.47 1.79
C ILE A 11 -27.67 -1.11 2.45
N LEU A 12 -27.47 -2.28 3.06
CA LEU A 12 -28.52 -3.04 3.73
C LEU A 12 -28.06 -3.49 5.12
N LYS A 13 -29.01 -3.88 5.97
CA LYS A 13 -28.72 -4.33 7.33
C LYS A 13 -28.67 -5.85 7.36
N ASP A 14 -27.48 -6.42 7.47
CA ASP A 14 -27.27 -7.87 7.44
C ASP A 14 -25.94 -8.23 8.13
N ILE A 15 -25.61 -9.53 8.17
CA ILE A 15 -24.37 -10.05 8.71
C ILE A 15 -23.24 -9.82 7.69
N CYS A 16 -22.10 -9.34 8.17
CA CYS A 16 -20.91 -9.22 7.34
C CYS A 16 -20.22 -10.59 7.25
N GLU A 17 -20.13 -11.11 6.04
CA GLU A 17 -19.60 -12.44 5.73
C GLU A 17 -18.07 -12.48 5.69
N ILE A 18 -17.43 -11.31 5.52
CA ILE A 18 -15.97 -11.18 5.52
C ILE A 18 -15.49 -10.84 6.93
N GLN A 19 -14.44 -11.52 7.35
CA GLN A 19 -13.72 -11.20 8.58
C GLN A 19 -12.21 -11.29 8.33
N THR A 20 -11.45 -10.41 8.96
CA THR A 20 -9.99 -10.37 8.93
C THR A 20 -9.47 -10.03 10.34
N GLU A 21 -8.15 -10.08 10.52
CA GLU A 21 -7.50 -9.66 11.77
C GLU A 21 -7.76 -8.17 12.12
N LYS A 22 -7.96 -7.30 11.13
CA LYS A 22 -8.26 -5.86 11.32
C LYS A 22 -9.76 -5.54 11.28
N CYS A 23 -10.61 -6.51 10.91
CA CYS A 23 -12.04 -6.33 10.83
C CYS A 23 -12.79 -7.60 11.26
N VAL A 24 -13.36 -7.57 12.46
CA VAL A 24 -14.24 -8.62 12.96
C VAL A 24 -15.66 -8.08 12.98
N ALA A 25 -16.54 -8.70 12.21
CA ALA A 25 -17.95 -8.40 12.26
C ALA A 25 -18.56 -8.92 13.57
N LYS A 26 -19.42 -8.13 14.21
CA LYS A 26 -20.23 -8.63 15.33
C LYS A 26 -21.29 -9.59 14.79
N ASP A 27 -21.71 -10.58 15.58
CA ASP A 27 -22.81 -11.52 15.29
C ASP A 27 -24.21 -10.84 15.31
N SER A 28 -24.27 -9.55 14.96
CA SER A 28 -25.48 -8.74 14.94
C SER A 28 -25.58 -8.00 13.60
N PRO A 29 -26.77 -7.89 12.99
CA PRO A 29 -26.94 -7.19 11.72
C PRO A 29 -26.42 -5.75 11.76
N ALA A 30 -25.52 -5.42 10.83
CA ALA A 30 -24.88 -4.11 10.69
C ALA A 30 -25.12 -3.56 9.28
N ALA A 31 -24.79 -2.28 9.06
CA ALA A 31 -24.78 -1.73 7.72
C ALA A 31 -23.68 -2.42 6.89
N ILE A 32 -24.09 -3.13 5.83
CA ILE A 32 -23.19 -3.79 4.89
C ILE A 32 -23.37 -3.22 3.49
N THR A 33 -22.32 -3.31 2.69
CA THR A 33 -22.34 -3.09 1.25
C THR A 33 -22.42 -4.47 0.59
N ALA A 34 -23.46 -4.72 -0.21
CA ALA A 34 -23.49 -5.92 -1.04
C ALA A 34 -22.56 -5.70 -2.24
N VAL A 35 -21.58 -6.58 -2.43
CA VAL A 35 -20.68 -6.57 -3.58
C VAL A 35 -20.81 -7.87 -4.36
N TRP A 36 -20.45 -7.84 -5.64
CA TRP A 36 -20.55 -8.99 -6.54
C TRP A 36 -19.17 -9.42 -7.00
N TYR A 37 -18.80 -10.69 -6.77
CA TYR A 37 -17.60 -11.26 -7.38
C TYR A 37 -17.72 -11.28 -8.91
N SER A 38 -16.64 -10.93 -9.60
CA SER A 38 -16.55 -10.94 -11.06
C SER A 38 -15.33 -11.75 -11.52
N PRO A 39 -15.50 -12.75 -12.42
CA PRO A 39 -16.77 -13.19 -13.04
C PRO A 39 -17.63 -14.04 -12.09
N GLY A 40 -18.92 -14.22 -12.43
CA GLY A 40 -19.82 -15.15 -11.73
C GLY A 40 -20.92 -14.50 -10.87
N ARG A 41 -20.84 -13.19 -10.59
CA ARG A 41 -21.84 -12.40 -9.85
C ARG A 41 -22.38 -13.13 -8.61
N LYS A 42 -21.48 -13.75 -7.83
CA LYS A 42 -21.83 -14.23 -6.49
C LYS A 42 -21.83 -13.02 -5.56
N GLN A 43 -22.96 -12.75 -4.91
CA GLN A 43 -23.04 -11.69 -3.90
C GLN A 43 -22.19 -12.06 -2.68
N VAL A 44 -21.58 -11.06 -2.08
CA VAL A 44 -21.03 -11.12 -0.73
C VAL A 44 -21.38 -9.84 0.01
N ASN A 45 -21.85 -10.00 1.24
CA ASN A 45 -22.20 -8.95 2.15
C ASN A 45 -20.99 -8.59 3.00
N VAL A 46 -20.50 -7.37 2.86
CA VAL A 46 -19.28 -6.93 3.53
C VAL A 46 -19.52 -5.60 4.22
N CYS A 47 -19.16 -5.49 5.50
CA CYS A 47 -19.21 -4.22 6.20
C CYS A 47 -18.14 -3.26 5.65
N ARG A 48 -18.33 -1.97 5.86
CA ARG A 48 -17.44 -0.92 5.33
C ARG A 48 -15.97 -1.17 5.70
N SER A 49 -15.69 -1.46 6.97
CA SER A 49 -14.34 -1.69 7.47
C SER A 49 -13.66 -2.91 6.83
N CYS A 50 -14.41 -3.99 6.60
CA CYS A 50 -13.87 -5.19 5.97
C CYS A 50 -13.65 -4.96 4.47
N LEU A 51 -14.55 -4.23 3.79
CA LEU A 51 -14.38 -3.88 2.38
C LEU A 51 -13.12 -3.03 2.18
N ASP A 52 -12.95 -1.99 3.00
CA ASP A 52 -11.79 -1.11 2.95
C ASP A 52 -10.49 -1.90 3.22
N GLU A 53 -10.49 -2.85 4.17
CA GLU A 53 -9.34 -3.73 4.44
C GLU A 53 -9.02 -4.68 3.27
N MET A 54 -10.02 -5.31 2.65
CA MET A 54 -9.80 -6.22 1.52
C MET A 54 -9.20 -5.49 0.31
N VAL A 55 -9.66 -4.26 0.07
CA VAL A 55 -9.09 -3.39 -0.96
C VAL A 55 -7.67 -2.98 -0.60
N ARG A 56 -7.44 -2.59 0.66
CA ARG A 56 -6.13 -2.17 1.17
C ARG A 56 -5.07 -3.26 1.06
N ARG A 57 -5.40 -4.51 1.41
CA ARG A 57 -4.51 -5.67 1.23
C ARG A 57 -4.22 -5.99 -0.24
N GLY A 58 -4.95 -5.37 -1.16
CA GLY A 58 -4.89 -5.66 -2.58
C GLY A 58 -5.49 -7.02 -2.93
N GLU A 59 -6.28 -7.62 -2.03
CA GLU A 59 -7.00 -8.86 -2.28
C GLU A 59 -8.18 -8.62 -3.20
N TRP A 60 -8.86 -7.47 -3.01
CA TRP A 60 -10.01 -7.07 -3.82
C TRP A 60 -9.77 -5.80 -4.63
N GLU A 61 -10.37 -5.76 -5.82
CA GLU A 61 -10.45 -4.57 -6.66
C GLU A 61 -11.92 -4.18 -6.84
N VAL A 62 -12.32 -3.01 -6.33
CA VAL A 62 -13.69 -2.49 -6.45
C VAL A 62 -13.80 -1.59 -7.67
N LYS A 63 -14.62 -1.96 -8.66
CA LYS A 63 -14.88 -1.07 -9.81
C LYS A 63 -15.79 0.09 -9.41
N GLY A 64 -15.39 1.32 -9.74
CA GLY A 64 -16.27 2.51 -9.72
C GLY A 64 -16.45 3.20 -8.36
N ALA A 65 -15.79 2.74 -7.29
CA ALA A 65 -15.85 3.42 -6.00
C ALA A 65 -14.80 4.54 -5.87
N ARG A 66 -15.20 5.71 -5.36
CA ARG A 66 -14.25 6.67 -4.78
C ARG A 66 -13.82 6.11 -3.42
N LEU A 67 -12.62 5.56 -3.36
CA LEU A 67 -12.03 5.08 -2.11
C LEU A 67 -11.40 6.28 -1.39
N SER A 68 -11.78 6.49 -0.14
CA SER A 68 -10.99 7.33 0.77
C SER A 68 -9.79 6.49 1.18
N ILE A 69 -8.70 6.56 0.42
CA ILE A 69 -7.51 5.77 0.71
C ILE A 69 -6.69 6.52 1.75
N ARG A 70 -6.48 5.89 2.91
CA ARG A 70 -5.45 6.31 3.85
C ARG A 70 -4.17 5.59 3.44
N PRO A 71 -3.11 6.31 3.06
CA PRO A 71 -1.88 5.64 2.73
C PRO A 71 -1.34 4.82 3.90
N ASP A 72 -0.71 3.70 3.58
CA ASP A 72 -0.10 2.85 4.61
C ASP A 72 0.96 3.65 5.39
N ILE A 73 1.82 4.38 4.69
CA ILE A 73 2.88 5.23 5.29
C ILE A 73 2.99 6.55 4.53
N THR A 74 3.13 7.66 5.26
CA THR A 74 3.40 9.01 4.74
C THR A 74 4.69 9.54 5.34
N ILE A 75 5.52 10.20 4.52
CA ILE A 75 6.73 10.90 4.99
C ILE A 75 6.59 12.39 4.72
N PHE A 76 6.97 13.17 5.72
CA PHE A 76 7.03 14.61 5.69
C PHE A 76 8.48 15.08 5.71
N ASP A 77 8.78 16.22 5.08
CA ASP A 77 10.06 16.93 5.31
C ASP A 77 10.11 17.57 6.72
N ALA A 78 11.21 18.25 7.01
CA ALA A 78 11.44 18.95 8.28
C ALA A 78 10.40 20.06 8.53
N GLU A 79 9.81 20.63 7.47
CA GLU A 79 8.75 21.64 7.53
C GLU A 79 7.33 21.05 7.67
N GLY A 80 7.20 19.72 7.65
CA GLY A 80 5.92 19.02 7.79
C GLY A 80 5.10 18.90 6.50
N LYS A 81 5.70 19.15 5.33
CA LYS A 81 5.06 18.95 4.03
C LYS A 81 5.27 17.52 3.55
N ILE A 82 4.24 16.93 2.94
CA ILE A 82 4.28 15.57 2.40
C ILE A 82 5.29 15.50 1.24
N GLN A 83 6.22 14.57 1.35
CA GLN A 83 7.26 14.31 0.34
C GLN A 83 7.12 12.93 -0.29
N LEU A 84 6.69 11.94 0.50
CA LEU A 84 6.47 10.57 0.02
C LEU A 84 5.15 10.02 0.54
N ILE A 85 4.43 9.37 -0.38
CA ILE A 85 3.38 8.41 -0.03
C ILE A 85 3.87 7.01 -0.34
N ALA A 86 3.72 6.09 0.60
CA ALA A 86 4.11 4.70 0.44
C ALA A 86 2.92 3.75 0.68
N GLU A 87 2.65 2.92 -0.32
CA GLU A 87 1.71 1.79 -0.22
C GLU A 87 2.50 0.49 -0.07
N VAL A 88 2.10 -0.32 0.89
CA VAL A 88 2.77 -1.56 1.23
C VAL A 88 1.83 -2.73 0.91
N LYS A 89 2.32 -3.70 0.14
CA LYS A 89 1.52 -4.85 -0.28
C LYS A 89 2.30 -6.14 -0.07
N LYS A 90 1.89 -6.92 0.92
CA LYS A 90 2.39 -8.29 1.12
C LYS A 90 1.68 -9.27 0.18
N ILE A 91 2.01 -9.19 -1.11
CA ILE A 91 1.51 -10.13 -2.13
C ILE A 91 2.67 -10.99 -2.61
N SER A 92 2.52 -12.31 -2.54
CA SER A 92 3.51 -13.27 -3.05
C SER A 92 3.40 -13.39 -4.58
N LEU A 93 4.02 -12.46 -5.30
CA LEU A 93 4.27 -12.58 -6.73
C LEU A 93 5.74 -12.97 -6.91
N SER A 94 6.04 -14.12 -7.52
CA SER A 94 7.42 -14.61 -7.65
C SER A 94 8.22 -13.86 -8.72
N GLU A 95 7.57 -13.25 -9.70
CA GLU A 95 8.22 -12.58 -10.83
C GLU A 95 8.26 -11.06 -10.66
N THR A 96 9.45 -10.47 -10.84
CA THR A 96 9.66 -9.01 -10.79
C THR A 96 8.81 -8.25 -11.80
N SER A 97 8.60 -8.81 -13.00
CA SER A 97 7.75 -8.21 -14.04
C SER A 97 6.27 -8.18 -13.63
N ALA A 98 5.79 -9.22 -12.95
CA ALA A 98 4.44 -9.27 -12.41
C ALA A 98 4.25 -8.27 -11.27
N GLN A 99 5.24 -8.14 -10.37
CA GLN A 99 5.23 -7.12 -9.31
C GLN A 99 5.23 -5.70 -9.87
N LEU A 100 6.08 -5.41 -10.87
CA LEU A 100 6.14 -4.09 -11.52
C LEU A 100 4.82 -3.73 -12.20
N ARG A 101 4.24 -4.66 -12.98
CA ARG A 101 2.90 -4.48 -13.56
C ARG A 101 1.87 -4.16 -12.48
N ARG A 102 1.91 -4.90 -11.37
CA ARG A 102 0.99 -4.70 -10.26
C ARG A 102 1.17 -3.34 -9.59
N ALA A 103 2.41 -2.90 -9.33
CA ALA A 103 2.64 -1.57 -8.77
C ALA A 103 2.18 -0.45 -9.71
N THR A 104 2.39 -0.62 -11.01
CA THR A 104 1.92 0.34 -12.03
C THR A 104 0.39 0.44 -12.02
N GLU A 105 -0.32 -0.69 -11.93
CA GLU A 105 -1.78 -0.71 -11.77
C GLU A 105 -2.24 0.00 -10.49
N ILE A 106 -1.58 -0.26 -9.36
CA ILE A 106 -1.90 0.40 -8.08
C ILE A 106 -1.71 1.91 -8.20
N ARG A 107 -0.55 2.38 -8.67
CA ARG A 107 -0.30 3.81 -8.91
C ARG A 107 -1.39 4.43 -9.77
N ARG A 108 -1.71 3.82 -10.92
CA ARG A 108 -2.75 4.33 -11.83
C ARG A 108 -4.09 4.48 -11.13
N ASN A 109 -4.47 3.50 -10.32
CA ASN A 109 -5.74 3.54 -9.59
C ASN A 109 -5.74 4.63 -8.50
N LEU A 110 -4.63 4.83 -7.78
CA LEU A 110 -4.50 5.91 -6.79
C LEU A 110 -4.64 7.29 -7.44
N LEU A 111 -3.95 7.51 -8.57
CA LEU A 111 -3.96 8.78 -9.30
C LEU A 111 -5.31 9.04 -10.00
N ALA A 112 -5.90 8.03 -10.64
CA ALA A 112 -7.16 8.17 -11.37
C ALA A 112 -8.35 8.51 -10.46
N HIS A 113 -8.30 8.09 -9.20
CA HIS A 113 -9.38 8.34 -8.23
C HIS A 113 -9.09 9.50 -7.28
N SER A 114 -8.03 10.28 -7.52
CA SER A 114 -7.57 11.36 -6.63
C SER A 114 -7.47 10.92 -5.18
N ALA A 115 -7.08 9.65 -4.97
CA ALA A 115 -7.14 9.01 -3.68
C ALA A 115 -5.95 9.38 -2.78
N ILE A 116 -4.96 10.08 -3.34
CA ILE A 116 -3.78 10.60 -2.65
C ILE A 116 -3.54 12.06 -3.06
N PRO A 117 -3.04 12.92 -2.14
CA PRO A 117 -2.65 14.29 -2.49
C PRO A 117 -1.47 14.30 -3.45
N ASN A 118 -1.27 15.43 -4.13
CA ASN A 118 -0.11 15.61 -5.00
C ASN A 118 1.17 15.61 -4.15
N THR A 119 2.00 14.58 -4.32
CA THR A 119 3.22 14.34 -3.54
C THR A 119 4.40 14.17 -4.51
N PRO A 120 5.61 14.67 -4.23
CA PRO A 120 6.76 14.51 -5.12
C PRO A 120 7.12 13.06 -5.41
N PHE A 121 6.95 12.16 -4.43
CA PHE A 121 7.25 10.75 -4.59
C PHE A 121 6.07 9.84 -4.23
N LEU A 122 5.97 8.74 -4.97
CA LEU A 122 5.10 7.59 -4.66
C LEU A 122 5.92 6.29 -4.64
N LEU A 123 5.83 5.54 -3.55
CA LEU A 123 6.49 4.25 -3.36
C LEU A 123 5.45 3.13 -3.27
N ILE A 124 5.64 2.06 -4.04
CA ILE A 124 4.93 0.80 -3.86
C ILE A 124 5.93 -0.26 -3.39
N ALA A 125 5.69 -0.81 -2.19
CA ALA A 125 6.58 -1.77 -1.54
C ALA A 125 6.01 -3.19 -1.54
N PHE A 126 6.77 -4.14 -2.10
CA PHE A 126 6.57 -5.59 -1.95
C PHE A 126 7.75 -6.21 -1.18
N PRO A 127 7.59 -7.43 -0.62
CA PRO A 127 8.65 -8.05 0.18
C PRO A 127 10.01 -8.17 -0.52
N ASP A 128 10.01 -8.37 -1.84
CA ASP A 128 11.23 -8.56 -2.61
C ASP A 128 11.68 -7.30 -3.39
N ASN A 129 10.75 -6.40 -3.74
CA ASN A 129 11.02 -5.26 -4.61
C ASN A 129 10.24 -4.03 -4.20
N PHE A 130 10.91 -2.88 -4.24
CA PHE A 130 10.29 -1.57 -4.08
C PHE A 130 10.36 -0.79 -5.39
N TYR A 131 9.30 -0.04 -5.69
CA TYR A 131 9.15 0.72 -6.92
C TYR A 131 8.80 2.17 -6.58
N LEU A 132 9.58 3.12 -7.08
CA LEU A 132 9.45 4.54 -6.78
C LEU A 132 9.19 5.33 -8.06
N TRP A 133 8.21 6.23 -8.01
CA TRP A 133 7.90 7.21 -9.03
C TRP A 133 8.21 8.62 -8.54
N LYS A 134 8.68 9.48 -9.44
CA LYS A 134 8.71 10.93 -9.29
C LYS A 134 7.46 11.52 -9.95
N GLU A 135 6.60 12.12 -9.16
CA GLU A 135 5.33 12.67 -9.64
C GLU A 135 5.43 14.17 -10.04
N GLU A 136 6.65 14.71 -10.12
CA GLU A 136 6.91 16.10 -10.53
C GLU A 136 6.35 16.43 -11.94
N THR A 137 6.18 15.41 -12.79
CA THR A 137 5.45 15.52 -14.05
C THR A 137 4.37 14.44 -14.10
N PRO A 138 3.11 14.75 -13.77
CA PRO A 138 2.02 13.79 -13.76
C PRO A 138 1.57 13.49 -15.20
N ASP A 139 2.48 12.92 -15.98
CA ASP A 139 2.11 12.21 -17.19
C ASP A 139 1.37 10.95 -16.71
N ARG A 140 0.05 10.95 -16.89
CA ARG A 140 -0.89 9.96 -16.33
C ARG A 140 -0.80 8.61 -17.04
N ASP A 141 0.06 8.50 -18.04
CA ASP A 141 0.27 7.29 -18.80
C ASP A 141 0.96 6.21 -17.96
N ASN A 142 0.82 4.98 -18.45
CA ASN A 142 1.18 3.71 -17.82
C ASN A 142 2.71 3.52 -17.71
N LYS A 143 3.43 4.54 -17.24
CA LYS A 143 4.88 4.57 -17.10
C LYS A 143 5.32 3.62 -15.98
N SER A 144 6.33 2.81 -16.32
CA SER A 144 7.08 2.03 -15.34
C SER A 144 7.66 2.93 -14.24
N ALA A 145 7.97 2.34 -13.09
CA ALA A 145 8.69 3.02 -12.02
C ALA A 145 10.01 3.62 -12.52
N ASP A 146 10.32 4.83 -12.06
CA ASP A 146 11.58 5.52 -12.36
C ASP A 146 12.76 4.83 -11.67
N TYR A 147 12.51 4.27 -10.48
CA TYR A 147 13.52 3.54 -9.72
C TYR A 147 12.99 2.23 -9.17
N HIS A 148 13.84 1.21 -9.21
CA HIS A 148 13.61 -0.11 -8.65
C HIS A 148 14.67 -0.43 -7.61
N PHE A 149 14.26 -0.97 -6.47
CA PHE A 149 15.14 -1.43 -5.40
C PHE A 149 14.85 -2.89 -5.05
N LYS A 150 15.89 -3.72 -5.01
CA LYS A 150 15.80 -5.14 -4.62
C LYS A 150 15.77 -5.23 -3.09
N ALA A 151 14.58 -5.13 -2.53
CA ALA A 151 14.33 -5.01 -1.10
C ALA A 151 14.52 -6.31 -0.29
N LYS A 152 14.56 -7.48 -0.94
CA LYS A 152 14.58 -8.80 -0.26
C LYS A 152 15.56 -8.90 0.92
N ASN A 153 16.81 -8.50 0.72
CA ASN A 153 17.84 -8.56 1.77
C ASN A 153 17.62 -7.48 2.83
N THR A 154 17.21 -6.27 2.43
CA THR A 154 16.86 -5.19 3.35
C THR A 154 15.75 -5.63 4.29
N ILE A 155 14.62 -6.09 3.75
CA ILE A 155 13.48 -6.57 4.54
C ILE A 155 13.86 -7.75 5.43
N LYS A 156 14.69 -8.68 4.95
CA LYS A 156 15.19 -9.79 5.77
C LYS A 156 15.98 -9.30 6.99
N ASN A 157 16.76 -8.23 6.86
CA ASN A 157 17.52 -7.67 7.98
C ASN A 157 16.60 -7.04 9.03
N TYR A 158 15.59 -6.27 8.59
CA TYR A 158 14.57 -5.73 9.49
C TYR A 158 13.75 -6.84 10.15
N ALA A 159 13.32 -7.86 9.39
CA ALA A 159 12.61 -9.01 9.95
C ALA A 159 13.42 -9.69 11.06
N LYS A 160 14.74 -9.84 10.88
CA LYS A 160 15.64 -10.38 11.90
C LYS A 160 15.69 -9.50 13.17
N LYS A 161 15.77 -8.17 13.02
CA LYS A 161 15.75 -7.22 14.15
C LYS A 161 14.46 -7.36 14.99
N HIS A 162 13.33 -7.62 14.32
CA HIS A 162 12.02 -7.78 14.96
C HIS A 162 11.66 -9.23 15.29
N HIS A 163 12.57 -10.20 15.09
CA HIS A 163 12.33 -11.62 15.34
C HIS A 163 11.14 -12.20 14.52
N ILE A 164 10.87 -11.60 13.35
CA ILE A 164 9.80 -12.01 12.43
C ILE A 164 10.34 -13.02 11.41
N SER A 165 9.59 -14.10 11.17
CA SER A 165 9.89 -15.06 10.11
C SER A 165 9.43 -14.50 8.76
N PRO A 166 10.32 -14.29 7.77
CA PRO A 166 9.93 -13.76 6.47
C PRO A 166 8.89 -14.60 5.73
N GLN A 167 8.85 -15.92 5.97
CA GLN A 167 7.87 -16.81 5.34
C GLN A 167 6.48 -16.70 5.98
N LYS A 168 6.41 -16.38 7.27
CA LYS A 168 5.16 -16.30 8.04
C LYS A 168 4.67 -14.87 8.30
N MET A 169 5.48 -13.89 7.91
CA MET A 169 5.22 -12.46 8.11
C MET A 169 3.81 -12.06 7.66
N SER A 170 3.01 -11.45 8.54
CA SER A 170 1.70 -10.89 8.20
C SER A 170 1.84 -9.63 7.34
N PRO A 171 0.78 -9.17 6.65
CA PRO A 171 0.80 -7.87 5.96
C PRO A 171 1.18 -6.71 6.88
N GLN A 172 0.72 -6.73 8.12
CA GLN A 172 0.95 -5.69 9.13
C GLN A 172 2.39 -5.70 9.64
N GLU A 173 2.94 -6.90 9.85
CA GLU A 173 4.36 -7.05 10.14
C GLU A 173 5.20 -6.49 8.98
N PHE A 174 4.80 -6.75 7.73
CA PHE A 174 5.50 -6.19 6.58
C PHE A 174 5.42 -4.65 6.51
N GLU A 175 4.24 -4.07 6.75
CA GLU A 175 4.06 -2.61 6.89
C GLU A 175 5.01 -2.02 7.94
N LEU A 176 5.13 -2.66 9.11
CA LEU A 176 6.03 -2.23 10.18
C LEU A 176 7.50 -2.28 9.75
N LEU A 177 7.93 -3.34 9.05
CA LEU A 177 9.31 -3.42 8.57
C LEU A 177 9.65 -2.32 7.54
N VAL A 178 8.70 -1.98 6.67
CA VAL A 178 8.87 -0.87 5.71
C VAL A 178 8.90 0.47 6.44
N TYR A 179 8.04 0.65 7.45
CA TYR A 179 8.04 1.85 8.30
C TYR A 179 9.38 2.06 8.99
N ASP A 180 9.94 1.02 9.63
CA ASP A 180 11.24 1.12 10.31
C ASP A 180 12.37 1.37 9.33
N TRP A 181 12.33 0.76 8.13
CA TRP A 181 13.30 1.06 7.08
C TRP A 181 13.24 2.51 6.61
N LEU A 182 12.03 3.06 6.39
CA LEU A 182 11.87 4.47 6.01
C LEU A 182 12.31 5.42 7.12
N LYS A 183 12.05 5.06 8.39
CA LYS A 183 12.52 5.83 9.55
C LYS A 183 14.05 5.85 9.62
N ASP A 184 14.70 4.70 9.43
CA ASP A 184 16.16 4.64 9.38
C ASP A 184 16.70 5.41 8.15
N LEU A 185 15.98 5.41 7.03
CA LEU A 185 16.36 6.16 5.83
C LEU A 185 16.32 7.68 6.06
N VAL A 186 15.25 8.20 6.69
CA VAL A 186 15.11 9.60 7.09
C VAL A 186 16.25 10.05 8.01
N ASN A 187 16.70 9.17 8.91
CA ASN A 187 17.74 9.45 9.90
C ASN A 187 19.17 9.06 9.44
N SER A 188 19.37 8.73 8.16
CA SER A 188 20.67 8.31 7.62
C SER A 188 21.26 7.04 8.26
N GLN A 189 20.42 6.24 8.92
CA GLN A 189 20.80 5.03 9.67
C GLN A 189 20.52 3.73 8.90
N SER A 190 20.02 3.84 7.66
CA SER A 190 19.78 2.68 6.79
C SER A 190 21.08 2.11 6.20
N SER A 191 20.98 1.00 5.48
CA SER A 191 22.14 0.40 4.80
C SER A 191 22.72 1.30 3.71
N GLU A 192 24.01 1.13 3.40
CA GLU A 192 24.69 1.88 2.34
C GLU A 192 23.96 1.75 0.98
N ASP A 193 23.49 0.55 0.64
CA ASP A 193 22.71 0.32 -0.60
C ASP A 193 21.39 1.09 -0.60
N SER A 194 20.70 1.17 0.54
CA SER A 194 19.44 1.90 0.67
C SER A 194 19.68 3.40 0.53
N LEU A 195 20.71 3.92 1.21
CA LEU A 195 21.10 5.33 1.13
C LEU A 195 21.53 5.70 -0.28
N LYS A 196 22.41 4.91 -0.93
CA LYS A 196 22.80 5.13 -2.33
C LYS A 196 21.61 5.15 -3.28
N TRP A 197 20.67 4.22 -3.12
CA TRP A 197 19.46 4.17 -3.93
C TRP A 197 18.60 5.44 -3.72
N ALA A 198 18.38 5.85 -2.48
CA ALA A 198 17.56 7.01 -2.13
C ALA A 198 18.20 8.34 -2.52
N THR A 199 19.53 8.47 -2.42
CA THR A 199 20.27 9.64 -2.90
C THR A 199 20.20 9.73 -4.42
N ARG A 200 20.41 8.61 -5.15
CA ARG A 200 20.32 8.60 -6.61
C ARG A 200 18.93 8.93 -7.13
N SER A 201 17.88 8.56 -6.39
CA SER A 201 16.52 8.94 -6.73
C SER A 201 16.17 10.37 -6.33
N GLY A 202 16.98 11.05 -5.52
CA GLY A 202 16.65 12.34 -4.91
C GLY A 202 15.65 12.24 -3.75
N LEU A 203 15.17 11.04 -3.43
CA LEU A 203 14.26 10.81 -2.30
C LEU A 203 14.92 11.20 -0.98
N TYR A 204 16.18 10.83 -0.78
CA TYR A 204 16.88 11.08 0.48
C TYR A 204 16.96 12.58 0.80
N ASP A 205 17.30 13.41 -0.18
CA ASP A 205 17.37 14.86 0.01
C ASP A 205 16.00 15.48 0.32
N ALA A 206 14.92 14.89 -0.19
CA ALA A 206 13.56 15.34 0.06
C ALA A 206 13.05 14.97 1.47
N ILE A 207 13.52 13.87 2.06
CA ILE A 207 12.97 13.33 3.31
C ILE A 207 13.90 13.41 4.52
N LYS A 208 15.19 13.73 4.33
CA LYS A 208 16.15 13.82 5.44
C LYS A 208 15.67 14.78 6.52
N ASP A 209 15.91 14.41 7.78
CA ASP A 209 15.50 15.16 8.97
C ASP A 209 13.98 15.39 9.12
N GLY A 210 13.18 14.69 8.29
CA GLY A 210 11.73 14.72 8.31
C GLY A 210 11.09 13.77 9.32
N SER A 211 9.84 13.40 9.07
CA SER A 211 9.09 12.48 9.94
C SER A 211 8.30 11.44 9.15
N VAL A 212 8.09 10.27 9.76
CA VAL A 212 7.37 9.14 9.16
C VAL A 212 6.12 8.86 9.99
N ALA A 213 4.97 8.70 9.35
CA ALA A 213 3.70 8.40 10.02
C ALA A 213 2.95 7.28 9.29
N MET A 214 2.23 6.45 10.05
CA MET A 214 1.38 5.39 9.51
C MET A 214 -0.09 5.80 9.48
N GLU A 215 -0.82 5.35 8.45
CA GLU A 215 -2.29 5.42 8.35
C GLU A 215 -2.89 6.82 8.59
N VAL A 216 -2.20 7.87 8.13
CA VAL A 216 -2.65 9.26 8.29
C VAL A 216 -3.87 9.53 7.41
N SER A 217 -4.85 10.26 7.95
CA SER A 217 -5.94 10.83 7.15
C SER A 217 -5.42 12.12 6.51
N LEU A 218 -5.31 12.13 5.18
CA LEU A 218 -4.82 13.25 4.38
C LEU A 218 -5.96 14.11 3.83
#